data_AF-A0A0C6FIR1-F1
#
_entry.id   AF-A0A0C6FIR1-F1
#
_cell.length_a   1.000
_cell.length_b   1.000
_cell.length_c   1.000
_cell.angle_alpha   90.00
_cell.angle_beta   90.00
_cell.angle_gamma   90.00
#
_symmetry.space_group_name_H-M   'P 1'
#
loop_
_entity.id
_entity.type
_entity.pdbx_description
1 polymer ?
#
loop_
_entity_poly.entity_id
_entity_poly.type
_entity_poly.pdbx_seq_one_letter_code
_entity_poly.pdbx_strand_id
1 'polypeptide(L)'
;MPIRQKLSRLEAKPKKVLLSPTFRDPSGIARNDDFAKTVDHIRRCIANGTPLPSGYYSKGAGLRSDTMLMNFGIMHLHLGRWNTEELLWLVQYSDHVVFLELSDHKPFADRPVGERLHRFHSQGIVTREKEIDARVADDLAAGTMPRLTYGEKLRLGLIKRPTKPK
;
A
#
# COMPACT_ATOMS: atom_id res chain seq x y z
N MET A 1 7.94 -11.05 8.00
CA MET A 1 6.88 -10.12 7.56
C MET A 1 7.52 -8.99 6.77
N PRO A 2 7.02 -8.69 5.56
CA PRO A 2 7.52 -7.59 4.75
C PRO A 2 7.25 -6.25 5.46
N ILE A 3 8.16 -5.30 5.30
CA ILE A 3 8.08 -4.02 6.01
C ILE A 3 7.12 -3.09 5.26
N ARG A 4 5.99 -2.78 5.88
CA ARG A 4 5.07 -1.75 5.38
C ARG A 4 5.78 -0.40 5.29
N GLN A 5 5.72 0.24 4.14
CA GLN A 5 6.26 1.58 3.93
C GLN A 5 5.23 2.64 4.33
N LYS A 6 5.55 3.43 5.36
CA LYS A 6 4.71 4.55 5.83
C LYS A 6 5.08 5.85 5.12
N LEU A 7 5.10 5.82 3.79
CA LEU A 7 5.41 6.98 2.95
C LEU A 7 4.13 7.76 2.65
N SER A 8 4.20 9.09 2.66
CA SER A 8 3.05 9.96 2.34
C SER A 8 2.64 9.92 0.87
N ARG A 9 3.47 9.32 0.01
CA ARG A 9 3.23 9.11 -1.42
C ARG A 9 3.67 7.71 -1.82
N LEU A 10 3.08 7.20 -2.90
CA LEU A 10 3.59 5.98 -3.51
C LEU A 10 5.01 6.24 -4.03
N GLU A 11 5.89 5.27 -3.82
CA GLU A 11 7.26 5.33 -4.33
C GLU A 11 7.22 5.22 -5.86
N ALA A 12 7.94 6.10 -6.55
CA ALA A 12 8.06 6.11 -8.01
C ALA A 12 8.98 4.99 -8.50
N LYS A 13 8.57 3.75 -8.25
CA LYS A 13 9.27 2.51 -8.62
C LYS A 13 8.24 1.46 -9.03
N PRO A 14 8.50 0.64 -10.06
CA PRO A 14 7.61 -0.45 -10.45
C PRO A 14 7.29 -1.38 -9.27
N LYS A 15 6.00 -1.67 -9.06
CA LYS A 15 5.50 -2.56 -8.01
C LYS A 15 4.37 -3.44 -8.53
N LYS A 16 4.26 -4.66 -8.00
CA LYS A 16 3.09 -5.52 -8.24
C LYS A 16 1.87 -4.94 -7.52
N VAL A 17 0.71 -4.92 -8.17
CA VAL A 17 -0.55 -4.51 -7.55
C VAL A 17 -1.35 -5.77 -7.19
N LEU A 18 -1.67 -5.93 -5.91
CA LEU A 18 -2.40 -7.07 -5.38
C LEU A 18 -3.70 -6.60 -4.73
N LEU A 19 -4.71 -7.46 -4.72
CA LEU A 19 -5.91 -7.25 -3.91
C LEU A 19 -5.76 -8.00 -2.58
N SER A 20 -6.15 -7.37 -1.48
CA SER A 20 -6.34 -8.08 -0.21
C SER A 20 -7.38 -9.21 -0.39
N PRO A 21 -7.23 -10.37 0.28
CA PRO A 21 -8.30 -11.37 0.37
C PRO A 21 -9.59 -10.81 0.96
N THR A 22 -9.49 -9.74 1.76
CA THR A 22 -10.62 -9.00 2.31
C THR A 22 -10.97 -7.77 1.49
N PHE A 23 -10.52 -7.69 0.22
CA PHE A 23 -10.83 -6.57 -0.64
C PHE A 23 -12.34 -6.43 -0.83
N ARG A 24 -12.86 -5.21 -0.71
CA ARG A 24 -14.28 -4.92 -0.92
C ARG A 24 -14.51 -3.52 -1.47
N ASP A 25 -15.69 -3.33 -2.03
CA ASP A 25 -16.21 -2.05 -2.53
C ASP A 25 -17.64 -1.84 -1.98
N PRO A 26 -17.79 -1.54 -0.67
CA PRO A 26 -19.10 -1.36 -0.05
C PRO A 26 -19.87 -0.16 -0.62
N SER A 27 -19.16 0.83 -1.17
CA SER A 27 -19.77 2.03 -1.76
C SER A 27 -20.17 1.85 -3.22
N GLY A 28 -19.83 0.72 -3.85
CA GLY A 28 -20.10 0.46 -5.26
C GLY A 28 -19.36 1.42 -6.21
N ILE A 29 -18.23 1.98 -5.76
CA ILE A 29 -17.43 2.96 -6.51
C ILE A 29 -16.98 2.39 -7.85
N ALA A 30 -16.62 1.11 -7.91
CA ALA A 30 -16.17 0.47 -9.14
C ALA A 30 -17.26 0.33 -10.21
N ARG A 31 -18.55 0.56 -9.86
CA ARG A 31 -19.66 0.58 -10.83
C ARG A 31 -19.73 1.88 -11.62
N ASN A 32 -19.05 2.92 -11.17
CA ASN A 32 -18.90 4.15 -11.90
C ASN A 32 -17.71 4.04 -12.86
N ASP A 33 -17.95 4.20 -14.16
CA ASP A 33 -16.94 4.02 -15.20
C ASP A 33 -15.74 4.96 -15.04
N ASP A 34 -15.95 6.19 -14.55
CA ASP A 34 -14.86 7.15 -14.37
C ASP A 34 -13.97 6.76 -13.19
N PHE A 35 -14.56 6.31 -12.08
CA PHE A 35 -13.78 5.79 -10.96
C PHE A 35 -13.08 4.47 -11.30
N ALA A 36 -13.71 3.59 -12.07
CA ALA A 36 -13.07 2.38 -12.57
C ALA A 36 -11.84 2.71 -13.43
N LYS A 37 -11.96 3.65 -14.37
CA LYS A 37 -10.82 4.16 -15.17
C LYS A 37 -9.73 4.76 -14.30
N THR A 38 -10.10 5.49 -13.24
CA THR A 38 -9.13 6.05 -12.30
C THR A 38 -8.38 4.98 -11.53
N VAL A 39 -9.06 3.95 -11.01
CA VAL A 39 -8.43 2.80 -10.34
C VAL A 39 -7.46 2.09 -11.29
N ASP A 40 -7.85 1.91 -12.55
CA ASP A 40 -6.98 1.30 -13.56
C ASP A 40 -5.78 2.18 -13.91
N HIS A 41 -5.95 3.51 -13.96
CA HIS A 41 -4.84 4.44 -14.12
C HIS A 41 -3.86 4.33 -12.96
N ILE A 42 -4.36 4.30 -11.71
CA ILE A 42 -3.53 4.10 -10.52
C ILE A 42 -2.74 2.79 -10.62
N ARG A 43 -3.43 1.70 -10.97
CA ARG A 43 -2.81 0.38 -11.14
C ARG A 43 -1.67 0.41 -12.17
N ARG A 44 -1.88 1.06 -13.32
CA ARG A 44 -0.85 1.22 -14.36
C ARG A 44 0.34 2.05 -13.88
N CYS A 45 0.10 3.17 -13.21
CA CYS A 45 1.17 4.00 -12.65
C CYS A 45 2.04 3.24 -11.65
N ILE A 46 1.42 2.48 -10.73
CA ILE A 46 2.15 1.64 -9.78
C ILE A 46 2.96 0.55 -10.49
N ALA A 47 2.33 -0.16 -11.45
CA ALA A 47 2.99 -1.23 -12.20
C ALA A 47 4.22 -0.73 -12.98
N ASN A 48 4.13 0.49 -13.53
CA ASN A 48 5.20 1.10 -14.31
C ASN A 48 6.18 1.94 -13.47
N GLY A 49 5.91 2.14 -12.17
CA GLY A 49 6.69 3.03 -11.31
C GLY A 49 6.57 4.51 -11.65
N THR A 50 5.53 4.89 -12.40
CA THR A 50 5.27 6.28 -12.75
C THR A 50 4.62 7.00 -11.56
N PRO A 51 5.10 8.20 -11.18
CA PRO A 51 4.46 8.99 -10.13
C PRO A 51 2.99 9.27 -10.45
N LEU A 52 2.11 9.18 -9.46
CA LEU A 52 0.75 9.69 -9.58
C LEU A 52 0.72 11.22 -9.52
N PRO A 53 -0.19 11.87 -10.27
CA PRO A 53 -0.46 13.30 -10.13
C PRO A 53 -0.80 13.68 -8.67
N SER A 54 -0.50 14.91 -8.28
CA SER A 54 -0.70 15.38 -6.90
C SER A 54 -2.16 15.34 -6.44
N GLY A 55 -3.12 15.46 -7.36
CA GLY A 55 -4.56 15.45 -7.08
C GLY A 55 -5.11 14.13 -6.52
N TYR A 56 -4.35 13.02 -6.63
CA TYR A 56 -4.69 11.74 -6.02
C TYR A 56 -4.41 11.70 -4.52
N TYR A 57 -3.57 12.60 -4.03
CA TYR A 57 -3.15 12.65 -2.64
C TYR A 57 -3.89 13.76 -1.91
N SER A 58 -4.02 13.62 -0.59
CA SER A 58 -4.54 14.69 0.24
C SER A 58 -3.69 15.97 0.09
N LYS A 59 -4.32 17.14 0.19
CA LYS A 59 -3.65 18.45 0.05
C LYS A 59 -2.49 18.63 1.04
N GLY A 60 -2.50 17.91 2.16
CA GLY A 60 -1.47 17.92 3.19
C GLY A 60 -0.49 16.75 3.14
N ALA A 61 -0.49 15.93 2.09
CA ALA A 61 0.39 14.76 2.00
C ALA A 61 1.88 15.17 2.09
N GLY A 62 2.55 14.72 3.15
CA GLY A 62 3.94 15.07 3.47
C GLY A 62 4.11 16.32 4.36
N LEU A 63 3.03 17.06 4.62
CA LEU A 63 3.03 18.26 5.48
C LEU A 63 2.33 18.02 6.82
N ARG A 64 1.42 17.05 6.90
CA ARG A 64 0.71 16.66 8.13
C ARG A 64 0.79 15.15 8.33
N SER A 65 0.79 14.72 9.59
CA SER A 65 0.77 13.30 9.94
C SER A 65 -0.58 12.70 9.55
N ASP A 66 -0.59 11.85 8.52
CA ASP A 66 -1.72 10.97 8.26
C ASP A 66 -1.75 9.90 9.37
N THR A 67 -2.69 10.03 10.30
CA THR A 67 -2.80 9.15 11.46
C THR A 67 -3.01 7.68 11.06
N MET A 68 -3.71 7.42 9.96
CA MET A 68 -3.97 6.06 9.50
C MET A 68 -2.72 5.41 8.91
N LEU A 69 -1.97 6.19 8.13
CA LEU A 69 -0.66 5.80 7.63
C LEU A 69 0.32 5.54 8.78
N MET A 70 0.35 6.44 9.76
CA MET A 70 1.25 6.34 10.91
C MET A 70 0.93 5.15 11.81
N ASN A 71 -0.34 4.88 12.09
CA ASN A 71 -0.73 3.80 12.98
C ASN A 71 -0.63 2.44 12.28
N PHE A 72 -1.20 2.32 11.08
CA PHE A 72 -1.46 1.03 10.45
C PHE A 72 -0.69 0.80 9.15
N GLY A 73 -0.05 1.84 8.60
CA GLY A 73 0.58 1.79 7.28
C GLY A 73 -0.43 1.82 6.12
N ILE A 74 -1.65 2.27 6.39
CA ILE A 74 -2.73 2.36 5.40
C ILE A 74 -2.77 3.77 4.83
N MET A 75 -2.64 3.88 3.51
CA MET A 75 -2.76 5.11 2.72
C MET A 75 -4.16 5.17 2.09
N HIS A 76 -4.65 6.38 1.83
CA HIS A 76 -5.78 6.62 0.94
C HIS A 76 -5.35 7.41 -0.30
N LEU A 77 -5.96 7.11 -1.43
CA LEU A 77 -5.88 7.88 -2.67
C LEU A 77 -7.28 8.31 -3.09
N HIS A 78 -7.43 9.56 -3.51
CA HIS A 78 -8.68 10.05 -4.09
C HIS A 78 -8.86 9.52 -5.52
N LEU A 79 -10.06 9.08 -5.87
CA LEU A 79 -10.39 8.49 -7.17
C LEU A 79 -10.90 9.50 -8.21
N GLY A 80 -10.76 10.80 -7.93
CA GLY A 80 -10.91 11.86 -8.93
C GLY A 80 -9.94 12.99 -8.68
N ARG A 81 -10.34 13.94 -7.84
CA ARG A 81 -9.53 15.09 -7.42
C ARG A 81 -9.40 15.08 -5.90
N TRP A 82 -8.51 15.92 -5.36
CA TRP A 82 -8.13 15.94 -3.94
C TRP A 82 -9.30 16.15 -2.95
N ASN A 83 -10.49 16.51 -3.43
CA ASN A 83 -11.69 16.71 -2.62
C ASN A 83 -12.85 15.74 -2.96
N THR A 84 -12.61 14.66 -3.70
CA THR A 84 -13.63 13.62 -3.91
C THR A 84 -13.76 12.76 -2.66
N GLU A 85 -14.99 12.35 -2.36
CA GLU A 85 -15.28 11.46 -1.24
C GLU A 85 -14.83 10.03 -1.51
N GLU A 86 -14.69 9.65 -2.78
CA GLU A 86 -14.33 8.30 -3.21
C GLU A 86 -12.82 8.06 -3.09
N LEU A 87 -12.48 7.08 -2.27
CA LEU A 87 -11.12 6.73 -1.89
C LEU A 87 -10.79 5.28 -2.25
N LEU A 88 -9.54 5.07 -2.62
CA LEU A 88 -8.87 3.77 -2.61
C LEU A 88 -7.97 3.69 -1.39
N TRP A 89 -8.26 2.75 -0.49
CA TRP A 89 -7.42 2.41 0.64
C TRP A 89 -6.40 1.34 0.25
N LEU A 90 -5.13 1.52 0.61
CA LEU A 90 -4.04 0.62 0.22
C LEU A 90 -2.90 0.57 1.25
N VAL A 91 -2.06 -0.46 1.14
CA VAL A 91 -0.77 -0.56 1.85
C VAL A 91 0.34 -0.68 0.82
N GLN A 92 1.43 0.06 1.02
CA GLN A 92 2.62 -0.01 0.17
C GLN A 92 3.77 -0.77 0.84
N TYR A 93 4.49 -1.54 0.02
CA TYR A 93 5.75 -2.20 0.35
C TYR A 93 6.79 -1.88 -0.74
N SER A 94 8.01 -2.39 -0.59
CA SER A 94 9.14 -2.10 -1.49
C SER A 94 8.95 -2.60 -2.93
N ASP A 95 8.20 -3.69 -3.13
CA ASP A 95 8.02 -4.39 -4.40
C ASP A 95 6.55 -4.61 -4.79
N HIS A 96 5.60 -4.31 -3.89
CA HIS A 96 4.18 -4.45 -4.17
C HIS A 96 3.32 -3.42 -3.42
N VAL A 97 2.09 -3.27 -3.87
CA VAL A 97 1.02 -2.50 -3.25
C VAL A 97 -0.20 -3.41 -3.11
N VAL A 98 -0.84 -3.38 -1.94
CA VAL A 98 -2.06 -4.17 -1.66
C VAL A 98 -3.24 -3.21 -1.55
N PHE A 99 -4.22 -3.35 -2.44
CA PHE A 99 -5.49 -2.63 -2.35
C PHE A 99 -6.38 -3.29 -1.30
N LEU A 100 -6.96 -2.47 -0.42
CA LEU A 100 -7.79 -2.91 0.69
C LEU A 100 -9.27 -2.69 0.41
N GLU A 101 -9.65 -1.48 0.04
CA GLU A 101 -11.06 -1.11 -0.03
C GLU A 101 -11.27 0.09 -0.95
N LEU A 102 -12.40 0.11 -1.66
CA LEU A 102 -12.96 1.31 -2.26
C LEU A 102 -14.08 1.81 -1.36
N SER A 103 -13.92 2.98 -0.75
CA SER A 103 -14.94 3.56 0.12
C SER A 103 -14.77 5.07 0.27
N ASP A 104 -15.17 5.64 1.41
CA ASP A 104 -15.21 7.07 1.66
C ASP A 104 -14.35 7.47 2.87
N HIS A 105 -14.45 8.73 3.31
CA HIS A 105 -13.72 9.25 4.46
C HIS A 105 -14.21 8.76 5.83
N LYS A 106 -15.27 7.94 5.94
CA LYS A 106 -15.80 7.47 7.24
C LYS A 106 -14.75 6.86 8.17
N PRO A 107 -13.74 6.09 7.70
CA PRO A 107 -12.66 5.59 8.56
C PRO A 107 -11.92 6.67 9.34
N PHE A 108 -11.92 7.94 8.90
CA PHE A 108 -11.34 9.06 9.65
C PHE A 108 -12.16 9.51 10.86
N ALA A 109 -13.45 9.15 10.91
CA ALA A 109 -14.32 9.45 12.05
C ALA A 109 -14.11 8.46 13.22
N ASP A 110 -13.37 7.38 13.02
CA ASP A 110 -13.10 6.39 14.06
C ASP A 110 -12.29 6.98 15.23
N ARG A 111 -12.39 6.31 16.39
CA ARG A 111 -11.64 6.62 17.61
C ARG A 111 -11.11 5.31 18.20
N PRO A 112 -9.83 4.93 17.95
CA PRO A 112 -8.81 5.62 17.17
C PRO A 112 -9.08 5.69 15.66
N VAL A 113 -8.50 6.67 14.97
CA VAL A 113 -8.66 6.90 13.52
C VAL A 113 -8.28 5.65 12.72
N GLY A 114 -9.20 5.16 11.88
CA GLY A 114 -9.03 3.99 11.02
C GLY A 114 -9.18 2.63 11.71
N GLU A 115 -9.58 2.57 12.97
CA GLU A 115 -9.61 1.31 13.73
C GLU A 115 -10.48 0.24 13.08
N ARG A 116 -11.69 0.57 12.63
CA ARG A 116 -12.63 -0.41 12.06
C ARG A 116 -12.12 -0.94 10.73
N LEU A 117 -11.61 -0.04 9.88
CA LEU A 117 -10.98 -0.39 8.61
C LEU A 117 -9.80 -1.34 8.84
N HIS A 118 -8.90 -0.99 9.75
CA HIS A 118 -7.75 -1.82 10.09
C HIS A 118 -8.19 -3.18 10.63
N ARG A 119 -9.14 -3.22 11.57
CA ARG A 119 -9.64 -4.48 12.16
C ARG A 119 -10.17 -5.41 11.08
N PHE A 120 -10.98 -4.89 10.15
CA PHE A 120 -11.55 -5.67 9.05
C PHE A 120 -10.46 -6.21 8.10
N HIS A 121 -9.47 -5.39 7.73
CA HIS A 121 -8.44 -5.80 6.77
C HIS A 121 -7.23 -6.51 7.38
N SER A 122 -7.06 -6.49 8.70
CA SER A 122 -5.86 -7.00 9.38
C SER A 122 -5.47 -8.41 8.95
N GLN A 123 -6.42 -9.35 8.92
CA GLN A 123 -6.17 -10.73 8.49
C GLN A 123 -5.82 -10.82 7.00
N GLY A 124 -6.51 -10.07 6.14
CA GLY A 124 -6.21 -10.04 4.70
C GLY A 124 -4.81 -9.49 4.41
N ILE A 125 -4.38 -8.46 5.14
CA ILE A 125 -3.03 -7.93 5.06
C ILE A 125 -2.02 -8.99 5.51
N VAL A 126 -2.22 -9.61 6.67
CA VAL A 126 -1.33 -10.66 7.19
C VAL A 126 -1.22 -11.84 6.21
N THR A 127 -2.32 -12.25 5.59
CA THR A 127 -2.31 -13.31 4.57
C THR A 127 -1.43 -12.92 3.37
N ARG A 128 -1.58 -11.72 2.82
CA ARG A 128 -0.70 -11.26 1.72
C ARG A 128 0.75 -11.16 2.15
N GLU A 129 1.00 -10.64 3.35
CA GLU A 129 2.35 -10.56 3.92
C GLU A 129 3.02 -11.94 4.00
N LYS A 130 2.27 -12.99 4.38
CA LYS A 130 2.76 -14.38 4.40
C LYS A 130 3.03 -14.93 3.00
N GLU A 131 2.13 -14.73 2.05
CA GLU A 131 2.30 -15.20 0.68
C GLU A 131 3.48 -14.52 -0.04
N ILE A 132 3.68 -13.23 0.24
CA ILE A 132 4.84 -12.49 -0.26
C ILE A 132 6.13 -13.04 0.35
N ASP A 133 6.14 -13.31 1.65
CA ASP A 133 7.29 -13.92 2.31
C ASP A 133 7.61 -15.31 1.77
N ALA A 134 6.59 -16.14 1.54
CA ALA A 134 6.74 -17.46 0.92
C ALA A 134 7.32 -17.35 -0.49
N ARG A 135 6.76 -16.49 -1.34
CA ARG A 135 7.27 -16.29 -2.71
C ARG A 135 8.72 -15.81 -2.74
N VAL A 136 9.09 -14.90 -1.83
CA VAL A 136 10.48 -14.44 -1.73
C VAL A 136 11.41 -15.57 -1.29
N ALA A 137 10.97 -16.46 -0.40
CA ALA A 137 11.75 -17.64 0.00
C ALA A 137 11.91 -18.63 -1.18
N ASP A 138 10.85 -18.85 -1.97
CA ASP A 138 10.89 -19.71 -3.14
C ASP A 138 11.81 -19.14 -4.24
N ASP A 139 11.72 -17.84 -4.52
CA ASP A 139 12.58 -17.15 -5.49
C ASP A 139 14.07 -17.17 -5.05
N LEU A 140 14.33 -17.09 -3.73
CA LEU A 140 15.68 -17.27 -3.18
C LEU A 140 16.20 -18.69 -3.38
N ALA A 141 15.37 -19.71 -3.12
CA ALA A 141 15.74 -21.11 -3.33
C ALA A 141 15.97 -21.42 -4.82
N ALA A 142 15.22 -20.79 -5.72
CA ALA A 142 15.33 -20.95 -7.16
C ALA A 142 16.45 -20.10 -7.81
N GLY A 143 17.07 -19.18 -7.07
CA GLY A 143 18.14 -18.31 -7.58
C GLY A 143 17.69 -17.26 -8.60
N THR A 144 16.39 -16.96 -8.67
CA THR A 144 15.75 -16.15 -9.73
C THR A 144 15.49 -14.69 -9.33
N MET A 145 16.03 -14.22 -8.21
CA MET A 145 15.65 -12.93 -7.63
C MET A 145 16.02 -11.70 -8.48
N PRO A 146 15.09 -10.75 -8.70
CA PRO A 146 15.46 -9.40 -9.13
C PRO A 146 16.28 -8.69 -8.03
N ARG A 147 17.03 -7.64 -8.41
CA ARG A 147 17.92 -6.88 -7.50
C ARG A 147 17.19 -6.48 -6.20
N LEU A 148 17.49 -7.22 -5.13
CA LEU A 148 17.00 -6.94 -3.78
C LEU A 148 17.50 -5.60 -3.26
N THR A 149 16.60 -4.82 -2.66
CA THR A 149 16.97 -3.62 -1.90
C THR A 149 17.70 -4.00 -0.61
N TYR A 150 18.45 -3.06 -0.05
CA TYR A 150 19.19 -3.27 1.20
C TYR A 150 18.29 -3.70 2.37
N GLY A 151 17.09 -3.10 2.49
CA GLY A 151 16.12 -3.44 3.53
C GLY A 151 15.58 -4.87 3.41
N GLU A 152 15.35 -5.34 2.19
CA GLU A 152 14.91 -6.72 1.94
C GLU A 152 16.02 -7.72 2.25
N LYS A 153 17.28 -7.42 1.89
CA LYS A 153 18.42 -8.26 2.25
C LYS A 153 18.60 -8.38 3.76
N LEU A 154 18.43 -7.29 4.50
CA LEU A 154 18.45 -7.30 5.97
C LEU A 154 17.34 -8.17 6.56
N ARG A 155 16.12 -8.02 6.03
CA ARG A 155 14.94 -8.77 6.48
C ARG A 155 15.08 -10.27 6.27
N LEU A 156 15.67 -10.66 5.14
CA LEU A 156 15.88 -12.06 4.76
C LEU A 156 17.12 -12.69 5.41
N GLY A 157 17.83 -11.94 6.26
CA GLY A 157 19.07 -12.41 6.89
C GLY A 157 20.24 -12.57 5.93
N LEU A 158 20.12 -12.09 4.68
CA LEU A 158 21.14 -12.20 3.64
C LEU A 158 22.31 -11.25 3.88
N ILE A 159 22.08 -10.15 4.61
CA ILE A 159 23.13 -9.24 5.09
C ILE A 159 22.85 -8.86 6.55
N LYS A 160 23.91 -8.53 7.30
CA LYS A 160 23.80 -8.04 8.68
C LYS A 160 23.80 -6.51 8.69
N ARG A 161 23.11 -5.92 9.68
CA ARG A 161 23.20 -4.47 9.94
C ARG A 161 24.64 -4.17 10.35
N PRO A 162 25.32 -3.18 9.74
CA PRO A 162 26.63 -2.76 10.20
C PRO A 162 26.48 -2.24 11.62
N THR A 163 27.06 -2.95 12.57
CA THR A 163 27.24 -2.46 13.93
C THR A 163 28.33 -1.40 13.86
N LYS A 164 28.04 -0.18 14.34
CA LYS A 164 29.10 0.82 14.52
C LYS A 164 30.21 0.19 15.37
N PRO A 165 31.48 0.29 14.98
CA PRO A 165 32.57 -0.03 15.89
C PRO A 165 32.42 0.86 17.13
N LYS A 166 32.58 0.23 18.31
CA LYS A 166 32.63 0.95 19.59
C LYS A 166 33.82 1.88 19.63
#